data_AF-A0A556QVW0-F1
#
_entry.id   AF-A0A556QVW0-F1
#
_cell.length_a   1.000
_cell.length_b   1.000
_cell.length_c   1.000
_cell.angle_alpha   90.00
_cell.angle_beta   90.00
_cell.angle_gamma   90.00
#
_symmetry.space_group_name_H-M   'P 1'
#
loop_
_entity.id
_entity.type
_entity.pdbx_description
1 polymer ?
#
loop_
_entity_poly.entity_id
_entity_poly.type
_entity_poly.pdbx_seq_one_letter_code
_entity_poly.pdbx_strand_id
1 'polypeptide(L)'
;MSYIFYIFKSILLYLLLIPGVSHAKSSSSKNQHQPLIVLLHGLGNHASSFKSMKQKLEQSCPDAFVFTPKSVEGMKSIELSISKQAEMIFQEICSKVANLKDRAILLVGHSQGALTGYAFLKQYEDTLKNIKGLVTLAAPWEGLRALG
;
A
#
# COMPACT_ATOMS: atom_id res chain seq x y z
N MET A 1 -25.09 -8.04 3.01
CA MET A 1 -24.55 -6.98 2.11
C MET A 1 -24.68 -5.59 2.75
N SER A 2 -23.97 -5.29 3.85
CA SER A 2 -24.01 -3.94 4.47
C SER A 2 -22.78 -3.59 5.33
N TYR A 3 -22.00 -4.57 5.77
CA TYR A 3 -20.83 -4.30 6.64
C TYR A 3 -19.63 -3.68 5.91
N ILE A 4 -19.44 -4.04 4.63
CA ILE A 4 -18.31 -3.54 3.82
C ILE A 4 -18.42 -2.03 3.59
N PHE A 5 -19.64 -1.50 3.40
CA PHE A 5 -19.85 -0.07 3.19
C PHE A 5 -19.52 0.79 4.42
N TYR A 6 -19.66 0.25 5.63
CA TYR A 6 -19.36 0.96 6.88
C TYR A 6 -17.85 1.12 7.10
N ILE A 7 -17.07 0.06 6.84
CA ILE A 7 -15.61 0.08 6.99
C ILE A 7 -14.98 1.13 6.05
N PHE A 8 -15.51 1.29 4.84
CA PHE A 8 -15.03 2.30 3.89
C PHE A 8 -15.29 3.75 4.35
N LYS A 9 -16.43 4.02 5.03
CA LYS A 9 -16.72 5.36 5.56
C LYS A 9 -15.79 5.73 6.71
N SER A 10 -15.48 4.78 7.60
CA SER A 10 -14.59 5.06 8.74
C SER A 10 -13.15 5.33 8.31
N ILE A 11 -12.62 4.61 7.32
CA ILE A 11 -11.25 4.85 6.81
C ILE A 11 -11.15 6.24 6.14
N LEU A 12 -12.18 6.66 5.41
CA LEU A 12 -12.22 7.98 4.77
C LEU A 12 -12.21 9.12 5.80
N LEU A 13 -12.84 8.92 6.97
CA LEU A 13 -12.88 9.91 8.04
C LEU A 13 -11.50 10.08 8.72
N TYR A 14 -10.72 9.01 8.86
CA TYR A 14 -9.37 9.09 9.44
C TYR A 14 -8.36 9.78 8.51
N LEU A 15 -8.54 9.70 7.18
CA LEU A 15 -7.69 10.40 6.22
C LEU A 15 -7.96 11.92 6.18
N LEU A 16 -9.16 12.37 6.56
CA LEU A 16 -9.54 13.79 6.58
C LEU A 16 -9.00 14.57 7.80
N LEU A 17 -8.50 13.88 8.83
CA LEU A 17 -8.03 14.50 10.07
C LEU A 17 -6.52 14.80 10.10
N ILE A 18 -5.82 14.68 8.97
CA ILE A 18 -4.41 15.12 8.86
C ILE A 18 -4.41 16.65 8.71
N PRO A 19 -3.96 17.43 9.72
CA PRO A 19 -3.93 18.87 9.62
C PRO A 19 -2.78 19.27 8.69
N GLY A 20 -3.11 19.97 7.60
CA GLY A 20 -2.15 20.76 6.83
C GLY A 20 -1.76 20.18 5.47
N VAL A 21 -2.53 20.51 4.43
CA VAL A 21 -1.99 20.78 3.10
C VAL A 21 -2.74 21.96 2.50
N SER A 22 -2.13 23.15 2.59
CA SER A 22 -2.58 24.33 1.87
C SER A 22 -2.57 24.04 0.36
N HIS A 23 -3.72 24.30 -0.27
CA HIS A 23 -3.89 24.24 -1.72
C HIS A 23 -3.09 25.35 -2.41
N ALA A 24 -1.92 25.00 -2.96
CA ALA A 24 -1.27 25.79 -3.99
C ALA A 24 -1.27 24.98 -5.30
N LYS A 25 -2.08 25.42 -6.27
CA LYS A 25 -2.04 24.90 -7.64
C LYS A 25 -0.72 25.30 -8.29
N SER A 26 0.24 24.38 -8.31
CA SER A 26 1.44 24.47 -9.14
C SER A 26 1.46 23.31 -10.14
N SER A 27 1.35 23.68 -11.41
CA SER A 27 1.43 22.79 -12.57
C SER A 27 2.81 22.96 -13.23
N SER A 28 3.77 22.07 -12.92
CA SER A 28 4.80 21.59 -13.88
C SER A 28 5.83 20.57 -13.34
N SER A 29 5.84 20.18 -12.06
CA SER A 29 6.78 19.16 -11.54
C SER A 29 6.12 18.04 -10.71
N LYS A 30 4.79 17.88 -10.87
CA LYS A 30 3.89 17.22 -9.90
C LYS A 30 4.33 15.86 -9.38
N ASN A 31 5.14 15.08 -10.08
CA ASN A 31 5.42 13.72 -9.65
C ASN A 31 6.54 13.55 -8.63
N GLN A 32 7.43 14.51 -8.37
CA GLN A 32 8.70 14.18 -7.67
C GLN A 32 8.62 14.05 -6.14
N HIS A 33 7.61 14.63 -5.49
CA HIS A 33 7.48 14.63 -4.02
C HIS A 33 6.10 14.20 -3.50
N GLN A 34 5.22 13.70 -4.37
CA GLN A 34 3.89 13.25 -3.97
C GLN A 34 3.97 12.07 -3.00
N PRO A 35 3.15 12.05 -1.93
CA PRO A 35 2.98 10.88 -1.09
C PRO A 35 2.70 9.63 -1.92
N LEU A 36 3.35 8.54 -1.58
CA LEU A 36 3.20 7.24 -2.22
C LEU A 36 2.28 6.37 -1.37
N ILE A 37 1.18 5.88 -1.96
CA ILE A 37 0.34 4.85 -1.34
C ILE A 37 0.60 3.54 -2.08
N VAL A 38 1.08 2.51 -1.38
CA VAL A 38 1.37 1.19 -1.95
C VAL A 38 0.28 0.20 -1.55
N LEU A 39 -0.44 -0.37 -2.51
CA LEU A 39 -1.50 -1.35 -2.27
C LEU A 39 -0.99 -2.78 -2.50
N LEU A 40 -0.96 -3.60 -1.45
CA LEU A 40 -0.37 -4.94 -1.42
C LEU A 40 -1.46 -6.01 -1.38
N HIS A 41 -1.54 -6.84 -2.43
CA HIS A 41 -2.63 -7.81 -2.59
C HIS A 41 -2.39 -9.06 -1.73
N GLY A 42 -3.46 -9.81 -1.51
CA GLY A 42 -3.41 -11.08 -0.78
C GLY A 42 -2.97 -12.27 -1.64
N LEU A 43 -2.92 -13.43 -1.01
CA LEU A 43 -2.58 -14.73 -1.59
C LEU A 43 -3.37 -15.01 -2.88
N GLY A 44 -2.67 -15.47 -3.92
CA GLY A 44 -3.23 -15.86 -5.22
C GLY A 44 -3.84 -14.72 -6.05
N ASN A 45 -3.73 -13.47 -5.59
CA ASN A 45 -4.43 -12.34 -6.19
C ASN A 45 -3.52 -11.49 -7.09
N HIS A 46 -4.10 -10.44 -7.69
CA HIS A 46 -3.44 -9.54 -8.64
C HIS A 46 -3.67 -8.08 -8.25
N ALA A 47 -2.82 -7.16 -8.70
CA ALA A 47 -2.98 -5.72 -8.53
C ALA A 47 -4.35 -5.21 -9.03
N SER A 48 -4.93 -5.88 -10.03
CA SER A 48 -6.25 -5.55 -10.57
C SER A 48 -7.38 -5.68 -9.54
N SER A 49 -7.20 -6.46 -8.46
CA SER A 49 -8.17 -6.56 -7.37
C SER A 49 -8.37 -5.24 -6.63
N PHE A 50 -7.40 -4.33 -6.72
CA PHE A 50 -7.49 -2.99 -6.14
C PHE A 50 -8.04 -1.93 -7.09
N LYS A 51 -8.48 -2.26 -8.31
CA LYS A 51 -8.92 -1.26 -9.31
C LYS A 51 -9.86 -0.20 -8.73
N SER A 52 -10.92 -0.63 -8.06
CA SER A 52 -11.90 0.29 -7.45
C SER A 52 -11.34 1.08 -6.26
N MET A 53 -10.47 0.47 -5.46
CA MET A 53 -9.83 1.16 -4.33
C MET A 53 -8.86 2.23 -4.82
N LYS A 54 -8.01 1.88 -5.80
CA LYS A 54 -7.08 2.79 -6.45
C LYS A 54 -7.81 4.00 -7.03
N GLN A 55 -8.86 3.78 -7.81
CA GLN A 55 -9.67 4.87 -8.38
C GLN A 55 -10.22 5.80 -7.29
N LYS A 56 -10.76 5.26 -6.20
CA LYS A 56 -11.30 6.07 -5.10
C LYS A 56 -10.21 6.84 -4.35
N LEU A 57 -9.03 6.25 -4.15
CA LEU A 57 -7.89 6.92 -3.52
C LEU A 57 -7.35 8.03 -4.40
N GLU A 58 -7.22 7.81 -5.71
CA GLU A 58 -6.80 8.85 -6.66
C GLU A 58 -7.81 10.01 -6.71
N GLN A 59 -9.10 9.73 -6.56
CA GLN A 59 -10.15 10.76 -6.49
C GLN A 59 -10.12 11.54 -5.16
N SER A 60 -9.93 10.85 -4.03
CA SER A 60 -10.01 11.46 -2.70
C SER A 60 -8.71 12.11 -2.26
N CYS A 61 -7.58 11.63 -2.78
CA CYS A 61 -6.23 12.09 -2.50
C CYS A 61 -5.50 12.42 -3.82
N PRO A 62 -5.91 13.49 -4.54
CA PRO A 62 -5.41 13.79 -5.88
C PRO A 62 -3.90 14.11 -5.95
N ASP A 63 -3.31 14.46 -4.81
CA ASP A 63 -1.87 14.72 -4.68
C ASP A 63 -1.07 13.47 -4.31
N ALA A 64 -1.71 12.31 -4.10
CA ALA A 64 -1.02 11.06 -3.81
C ALA A 64 -0.83 10.22 -5.07
N PHE A 65 0.34 9.59 -5.18
CA PHE A 65 0.61 8.58 -6.20
C PHE A 65 0.26 7.19 -5.66
N VAL A 66 -0.71 6.52 -6.29
CA VAL A 66 -1.17 5.20 -5.86
C VAL A 66 -0.53 4.10 -6.72
N PHE A 67 0.33 3.31 -6.08
CA PHE A 67 1.08 2.22 -6.70
C PHE A 67 0.55 0.86 -6.25
N THR A 68 0.37 -0.05 -7.20
CA THR A 68 -0.08 -1.44 -6.98
C THR A 68 0.99 -2.36 -7.57
N PRO A 69 1.91 -2.93 -6.76
CA PRO A 69 2.97 -3.80 -7.25
C PRO A 69 2.42 -5.01 -7.99
N LYS A 70 3.13 -5.45 -9.04
CA LYS A 70 2.80 -6.63 -9.85
C LYS A 70 3.83 -7.75 -9.73
N SER A 71 4.96 -7.51 -9.09
CA SER A 71 6.10 -8.44 -9.04
C SER A 71 5.79 -9.78 -8.36
N VAL A 72 4.74 -9.82 -7.53
CA VAL A 72 4.35 -10.97 -6.71
C VAL A 72 2.92 -11.48 -6.99
N GLU A 73 2.31 -11.13 -8.13
CA GLU A 73 0.95 -11.57 -8.48
C GLU A 73 0.82 -13.10 -8.65
N GLY A 74 -0.40 -13.61 -8.42
CA GLY A 74 -0.77 -14.99 -8.69
C GLY A 74 0.08 -15.99 -7.89
N MET A 75 0.63 -16.99 -8.58
CA MET A 75 1.42 -18.07 -7.96
C MET A 75 2.62 -17.56 -7.16
N LYS A 76 3.21 -16.41 -7.53
CA LYS A 76 4.35 -15.85 -6.79
C LYS A 76 4.00 -15.45 -5.36
N SER A 77 2.76 -15.01 -5.11
CA SER A 77 2.31 -14.72 -3.73
C SER A 77 2.13 -15.99 -2.89
N ILE A 78 2.06 -17.16 -3.52
CA ILE A 78 1.89 -18.46 -2.86
C ILE A 78 3.26 -19.11 -2.62
N GLU A 79 4.11 -19.14 -3.66
CA GLU A 79 5.37 -19.88 -3.66
C GLU A 79 6.49 -19.15 -2.92
N LEU A 80 6.48 -17.82 -2.93
CA LEU A 80 7.54 -17.03 -2.32
C LEU A 80 7.27 -16.79 -0.83
N SER A 81 8.33 -16.83 -0.03
CA SER A 81 8.24 -16.37 1.36
C SER A 81 7.85 -14.90 1.43
N ILE A 82 7.16 -14.52 2.51
CA ILE A 82 6.73 -13.13 2.78
C ILE A 82 7.92 -12.15 2.67
N SER A 83 9.09 -12.53 3.20
CA SER A 83 10.33 -11.76 3.09
C SER A 83 10.76 -11.55 1.63
N LYS A 84 10.71 -12.60 0.80
CA LYS A 84 11.12 -12.48 -0.61
C LYS A 84 10.11 -11.67 -1.41
N GLN A 85 8.82 -11.77 -1.09
CA GLN A 85 7.79 -10.92 -1.68
C GLN A 85 8.06 -9.44 -1.39
N ALA A 86 8.37 -9.10 -0.14
CA ALA A 86 8.71 -7.73 0.26
C ALA A 86 9.93 -7.18 -0.51
N GLU A 87 10.97 -7.99 -0.69
CA GLU A 87 12.15 -7.62 -1.49
C GLU A 87 11.81 -7.34 -2.96
N MET A 88 11.04 -8.22 -3.60
CA MET A 88 10.62 -8.05 -4.99
C MET A 88 9.72 -6.84 -5.20
N ILE A 89 8.86 -6.54 -4.22
CA ILE A 89 8.05 -5.32 -4.21
C ILE A 89 8.95 -4.08 -4.09
N PHE A 90 9.93 -4.09 -3.19
CA PHE A 90 10.87 -2.98 -3.03
C PHE A 90 11.66 -2.71 -4.32
N GLN A 91 12.17 -3.76 -4.97
CA GLN A 91 12.86 -3.64 -6.25
C GLN A 91 11.95 -3.07 -7.34
N GLU A 92 10.69 -3.52 -7.42
CA GLU A 92 9.73 -2.98 -8.38
C GLU A 92 9.46 -1.50 -8.11
N ILE A 93 9.22 -1.10 -6.85
CA ILE A 93 8.99 0.29 -6.48
C ILE A 93 10.20 1.14 -6.84
N CYS A 94 11.42 0.73 -6.48
CA CYS A 94 12.64 1.44 -6.84
C CYS A 94 12.80 1.62 -8.37
N SER A 95 12.36 0.64 -9.16
CA SER A 95 12.45 0.70 -10.62
C SER A 95 11.39 1.60 -11.28
N LYS A 96 10.26 1.87 -10.59
CA LYS A 96 9.09 2.57 -11.18
C LYS A 96 8.76 3.90 -10.51
N VAL A 97 9.26 4.13 -9.31
CA VAL A 97 8.94 5.31 -8.49
C VAL A 97 10.22 6.10 -8.25
N ALA A 98 10.37 7.21 -8.97
CA ALA A 98 11.47 8.15 -8.77
C ALA A 98 11.41 8.82 -7.39
N ASN A 99 12.59 9.12 -6.85
CA ASN A 99 12.78 9.83 -5.58
C ASN A 99 12.07 9.15 -4.40
N LEU A 100 12.09 7.80 -4.36
CA LEU A 100 11.37 7.03 -3.36
C LEU A 100 11.70 7.45 -1.91
N LYS A 101 12.96 7.82 -1.64
CA LYS A 101 13.44 8.26 -0.33
C LYS A 101 12.88 9.62 0.13
N ASP A 102 12.34 10.42 -0.78
CA ASP A 102 11.87 11.78 -0.51
C ASP A 102 10.34 11.87 -0.40
N ARG A 103 9.62 10.75 -0.57
CA ARG A 103 8.15 10.70 -0.56
C ARG A 103 7.62 10.20 0.78
N ALA A 104 6.55 10.75 1.32
CA ALA A 104 5.86 10.04 2.42
C ALA A 104 5.27 8.72 1.90
N ILE A 105 5.57 7.58 2.52
CA ILE A 105 5.10 6.26 2.06
C ILE A 105 4.05 5.72 3.02
N LEU A 106 2.87 5.37 2.50
CA LEU A 106 1.83 4.63 3.23
C LEU A 106 1.67 3.25 2.58
N LEU A 107 1.82 2.19 3.38
CA LEU A 107 1.55 0.83 2.94
C LEU A 107 0.10 0.46 3.27
N VAL A 108 -0.58 -0.22 2.36
CA VAL A 108 -1.93 -0.75 2.57
C VAL A 108 -1.95 -2.21 2.13
N GLY A 109 -2.04 -3.13 3.09
CA GLY A 109 -2.02 -4.56 2.80
C GLY A 109 -3.37 -5.24 3.05
N HIS A 110 -3.78 -6.11 2.14
CA HIS A 110 -4.98 -6.93 2.28
C HIS A 110 -4.63 -8.40 2.49
N SER A 111 -5.25 -9.05 3.49
CA SER A 111 -5.02 -10.44 3.85
C SER A 111 -3.52 -10.71 4.04
N GLN A 112 -2.94 -11.69 3.35
CA GLN A 112 -1.50 -11.95 3.37
C GLN A 112 -0.65 -10.74 2.95
N GLY A 113 -1.17 -9.85 2.10
CA GLY A 113 -0.48 -8.63 1.69
C GLY A 113 -0.17 -7.68 2.85
N ALA A 114 -0.90 -7.77 3.97
CA ALA A 114 -0.57 -7.04 5.20
C ALA A 114 0.67 -7.60 5.90
N LEU A 115 0.85 -8.93 5.90
CA LEU A 115 2.07 -9.57 6.41
C LEU A 115 3.28 -9.19 5.55
N THR A 116 3.11 -9.17 4.21
CA THR A 116 4.12 -8.69 3.27
C THR A 116 4.45 -7.21 3.49
N GLY A 117 3.44 -6.37 3.75
CA GLY A 117 3.65 -4.97 4.10
C GLY A 117 4.39 -4.77 5.42
N TYR A 118 4.13 -5.61 6.41
CA TYR A 118 4.86 -5.59 7.68
C TYR A 118 6.31 -6.03 7.51
N ALA A 119 6.57 -7.10 6.75
CA ALA A 119 7.92 -7.53 6.43
C ALA A 119 8.69 -6.45 5.66
N PHE A 120 8.04 -5.81 4.67
CA PHE A 120 8.62 -4.66 3.96
C PHE A 120 9.00 -3.54 4.92
N LEU A 121 8.07 -3.14 5.80
CA LEU A 121 8.33 -2.09 6.80
C LEU A 121 9.57 -2.44 7.64
N LYS A 122 9.63 -3.67 8.18
CA LYS A 122 10.76 -4.10 9.02
C LYS A 122 12.08 -4.23 8.29
N GLN A 123 12.06 -4.65 7.04
CA GLN A 123 13.28 -4.79 6.24
C GLN A 123 13.84 -3.43 5.81
N TYR A 124 12.98 -2.44 5.62
CA TYR A 124 13.36 -1.19 4.97
C TYR A 124 13.12 0.07 5.81
N GLU A 125 12.67 -0.02 7.08
CA GLU A 125 12.45 1.14 7.95
C GLU A 125 13.69 2.03 8.13
N ASP A 126 14.89 1.44 8.16
CA ASP A 126 16.15 2.18 8.24
C ASP A 126 16.56 2.85 6.91
N THR A 127 16.24 2.19 5.78
CA THR A 127 16.57 2.67 4.43
C THR A 127 15.56 3.72 3.94
N LEU A 128 14.29 3.53 4.30
CA LEU A 128 13.13 4.34 3.96
C LEU A 128 12.53 4.94 5.25
N LYS A 129 13.24 5.90 5.84
CA LYS A 129 12.82 6.63 7.07
C LYS A 129 11.51 7.43 6.91
N ASN A 130 10.96 7.43 5.71
CA ASN A 130 9.79 8.16 5.26
C ASN A 130 8.52 7.29 5.19
N ILE A 131 8.59 6.00 5.58
CA ILE A 131 7.38 5.18 5.77
C ILE A 131 6.59 5.70 6.96
N LYS A 132 5.35 6.14 6.71
CA LYS A 132 4.46 6.77 7.69
C LYS A 132 3.56 5.77 8.41
N GLY A 133 3.36 4.59 7.84
CA GLY A 133 2.60 3.53 8.48
C GLY A 133 2.17 2.42 7.54
N LEU A 134 1.47 1.46 8.12
CA LEU A 134 0.89 0.31 7.46
C LEU A 134 -0.59 0.19 7.86
N VAL A 135 -1.48 0.32 6.88
CA VAL A 135 -2.91 0.03 7.00
C VAL A 135 -3.15 -1.42 6.61
N THR A 136 -3.95 -2.12 7.41
CA THR A 136 -4.06 -3.58 7.31
C THR A 136 -5.53 -3.96 7.21
N LEU A 137 -5.85 -4.74 6.19
CA LEU A 137 -7.21 -5.12 5.85
C LEU A 137 -7.33 -6.64 5.95
N ALA A 138 -8.05 -7.13 6.96
CA ALA A 138 -8.26 -8.57 7.20
C ALA A 138 -6.97 -9.41 7.26
N ALA A 139 -5.94 -8.88 7.94
CA ALA A 139 -4.63 -9.51 8.06
C ALA A 139 -4.64 -10.72 9.02
N PRO A 140 -4.09 -11.88 8.63
CA PRO A 140 -3.95 -13.05 9.51
C PRO A 140 -2.67 -12.96 10.36
N TRP A 141 -2.62 -12.05 11.33
CA TRP A 141 -1.42 -11.77 12.15
C TRP A 141 -0.86 -12.98 12.89
N GLU A 142 -1.75 -13.81 13.42
CA GLU A 142 -1.40 -15.01 14.17
C GLU A 142 -1.30 -16.26 13.26
N GLY A 143 -1.30 -16.04 11.94
CA GLY A 143 -1.44 -17.09 10.95
C GLY A 143 -2.87 -17.61 10.85
N LEU A 144 -3.07 -18.52 9.91
CA LEU A 144 -4.25 -19.38 9.90
C LEU A 144 -3.85 -20.65 10.64
N ARG A 145 -4.44 -20.91 11.81
CA ARG A 145 -4.45 -22.27 12.33
C ARG A 145 -5.17 -23.10 11.27
N ALA A 146 -4.44 -24.00 10.61
CA ALA A 146 -5.09 -25.10 9.91
C ALA A 146 -5.95 -25.77 10.98
N LEU A 147 -7.27 -25.59 10.88
CA LEU A 147 -8.19 -26.44 11.61
C LEU A 147 -7.87 -27.86 11.13
N GLY A 148 -7.18 -28.63 11.97
CA GLY A 148 -6.96 -30.05 11.77
C GLY A 148 -8.28 -30.80 11.85
#